data_AF-A0A0N0A1K6-F1
#
_entry.id   AF-A0A0N0A1K6-F1
#
_cell.length_a   1.000
_cell.length_b   1.000
_cell.length_c   1.000
_cell.angle_alpha   90.00
_cell.angle_beta   90.00
_cell.angle_gamma   90.00
#
_symmetry.space_group_name_H-M   'P 1'
#
loop_
_entity.id
_entity.type
_entity.pdbx_description
1 polymer ?
#
loop_
_entity_poly.entity_id
_entity_poly.type
_entity_poly.pdbx_seq_one_letter_code
_entity_poly.pdbx_strand_id
1 'polypeptide(L)'
;MLAVPPEVRTPSGERGRLLAFLAHGRHGAALCSTDSTARDGLGMVFLTEIVEHDTQPVGTGPIDVVRTWIPTHEDMTVGDMVNQAQARFETSSGPRPGDDRWTTYLTTMVSTAVATLLYACADDADIAVLPGAPGRRPSHKPKRGQVFGLGWNTDPGDAIDAAVPRPGHLHTYWPHGLHAPARLTFHAQADVESKLAALTEQFRSARAELHARHLQVESLHAEAVRAQQTLRRLQADNKAAHASRRRLVHAVLRYRGEAAETGSVSQLAALRRQLSHRDEDLRVAHETIAALSDELDVARDALTRRSHTAWERADGDDKPKATRARPDEHVRFSSWDAVLDAARQDLRLLWFAPDLLDDARQLPARRDWLSTTWNTLCALSDYAHAKITASTATDRTAVRNLRAYLDAVDVDGRRISSAQLVPAESRSVLNNPSLRRHRERPAPPSFGGTALYTAHVRIGQSAPHPRLYFVELGGEVCIGYLGPHLPNRLTT
;
A
#
# COMPACT_ATOMS: atom_id res chain seq x y z
N MET A 1 -13.18 10.24 0.65
CA MET A 1 -13.71 11.05 -0.48
C MET A 1 -12.85 12.30 -0.57
N LEU A 2 -12.15 12.59 -1.69
CA LEU A 2 -11.35 13.82 -1.79
C LEU A 2 -12.29 15.02 -1.72
N ALA A 3 -12.03 15.96 -0.80
CA ALA A 3 -12.83 17.18 -0.68
C ALA A 3 -12.89 17.90 -2.03
N VAL A 4 -14.09 18.22 -2.49
CA VAL A 4 -14.27 19.06 -3.69
C VAL A 4 -13.66 20.43 -3.36
N PRO A 5 -12.70 20.93 -4.17
CA PRO A 5 -12.13 22.25 -3.93
C PRO A 5 -13.23 23.31 -3.85
N PRO A 6 -13.15 24.29 -2.93
CA PRO A 6 -14.18 25.31 -2.83
C PRO A 6 -14.29 26.08 -4.14
N GLU A 7 -15.52 26.20 -4.64
CA GLU A 7 -15.81 27.01 -5.81
C GLU A 7 -15.69 28.49 -5.45
N VAL A 8 -15.05 29.24 -6.35
CA VAL A 8 -14.85 30.68 -6.24
C VAL A 8 -15.30 31.33 -7.54
N ARG A 9 -15.74 32.58 -7.49
CA ARG A 9 -15.90 33.40 -8.71
C ARG A 9 -14.73 34.34 -8.79
N THR A 10 -14.01 34.30 -9.90
CA THR A 10 -12.94 35.26 -10.14
C THR A 10 -13.51 36.66 -10.32
N PRO A 11 -12.67 37.69 -10.22
CA PRO A 11 -13.12 39.05 -10.43
C PRO A 11 -13.59 39.34 -11.86
N SER A 12 -13.05 38.62 -12.85
CA SER A 12 -13.57 38.60 -14.22
C SER A 12 -14.97 37.98 -14.34
N GLY A 13 -15.48 37.36 -13.27
CA GLY A 13 -16.79 36.69 -13.21
C GLY A 13 -16.75 35.23 -13.62
N GLU A 14 -15.58 34.70 -13.96
CA GLU A 14 -15.36 33.31 -14.34
C GLU A 14 -15.54 32.40 -13.12
N ARG A 15 -15.97 31.16 -13.35
CA ARG A 15 -16.00 30.16 -12.28
C ARG A 15 -14.59 29.64 -12.09
N GLY A 16 -14.20 29.45 -10.83
CA GLY A 16 -12.93 28.87 -10.47
C GLY A 16 -13.03 27.91 -9.30
N ARG A 17 -11.95 27.15 -9.09
CA ARG A 17 -11.77 26.21 -7.98
C ARG A 17 -10.47 26.58 -7.26
N LEU A 18 -10.54 26.85 -5.96
CA LEU A 18 -9.34 27.13 -5.18
C LEU A 18 -8.58 25.82 -4.94
N LEU A 19 -7.49 25.61 -5.69
CA LEU A 19 -6.73 24.36 -5.66
C LEU A 19 -5.81 24.26 -4.43
N ALA A 20 -5.16 25.37 -4.10
CA ALA A 20 -4.21 25.44 -3.01
C ALA A 20 -3.95 26.89 -2.62
N PHE A 21 -3.40 27.07 -1.41
CA PHE A 21 -2.78 28.32 -1.01
C PHE A 21 -1.43 28.04 -0.34
N LEU A 22 -0.53 29.01 -0.41
CA LEU A 22 0.70 29.05 0.36
C LEU A 22 0.62 30.20 1.34
N ALA A 23 1.02 29.96 2.58
CA ALA A 23 1.11 30.99 3.61
C ALA A 23 2.51 30.99 4.21
N HIS A 24 3.09 32.18 4.38
CA HIS A 24 4.38 32.35 5.02
C HIS A 24 4.38 33.61 5.87
N GLY A 25 5.01 33.58 7.03
CA GLY A 25 5.26 34.82 7.76
C GLY A 25 6.29 35.67 7.06
N ARG A 26 6.13 36.98 7.19
CA ARG A 26 7.04 38.00 6.69
C ARG A 26 7.30 38.96 7.84
N HIS A 27 8.54 38.97 8.32
CA HIS A 27 9.04 40.05 9.17
C HIS A 27 9.51 41.18 8.25
N GLY A 28 8.67 42.18 8.07
CA GLY A 28 8.99 43.36 7.26
C GLY A 28 9.50 44.50 8.14
N ALA A 29 10.71 44.99 7.87
CA ALA A 29 11.04 46.37 8.17
C ALA A 29 10.28 47.24 7.16
N ALA A 30 9.43 48.16 7.62
CA ALA A 30 8.72 49.08 6.74
C ALA A 30 9.72 49.98 6.03
N LEU A 31 9.92 49.78 4.72
CA LEU A 31 10.90 50.54 3.94
C LEU A 31 10.55 52.03 3.75
N CYS A 32 9.35 52.48 4.18
CA CYS A 32 8.93 53.88 4.02
C CYS A 32 8.01 54.44 5.15
N SER A 33 7.92 53.85 6.34
CA SER A 33 7.20 54.48 7.46
C SER A 33 8.14 54.87 8.60
N THR A 34 8.04 56.12 9.06
CA THR A 34 8.74 56.61 10.26
C THR A 34 8.30 55.91 11.54
N ASP A 35 7.24 55.10 11.48
CA ASP A 35 6.89 54.16 12.55
C ASP A 35 7.80 52.93 12.51
N SER A 36 8.69 52.84 13.49
CA SER A 36 9.67 51.78 13.71
C SER A 36 9.11 50.45 14.19
N THR A 37 7.80 50.22 14.06
CA THR A 37 7.20 48.92 14.40
C THR A 37 7.37 47.97 13.22
N ALA A 38 8.30 47.02 13.34
CA ALA A 38 8.34 45.86 12.46
C ALA A 38 6.96 45.20 12.51
N ARG A 39 6.20 45.25 11.40
CA ARG A 39 4.88 44.63 11.35
C ARG A 39 5.07 43.22 10.86
N ASP A 40 4.89 42.27 11.77
CA ASP A 40 4.68 40.89 11.42
C ASP A 40 3.47 40.82 10.48
N GLY A 41 3.54 39.94 9.49
CA GLY A 41 2.41 39.73 8.61
C GLY A 41 2.48 38.42 7.87
N LEU A 42 1.34 38.01 7.36
CA LEU A 42 1.15 36.79 6.61
C LEU A 42 1.16 37.10 5.12
N GLY A 43 2.18 36.62 4.41
CA GLY A 43 2.18 36.55 2.96
C GLY A 43 1.37 35.33 2.51
N MET A 44 0.45 35.53 1.56
CA MET A 44 -0.39 34.47 1.03
C MET A 44 -0.35 34.46 -0.49
N VAL A 45 -0.34 33.25 -1.06
CA VAL A 45 -0.43 33.02 -2.51
C VAL A 45 -1.54 32.01 -2.75
N PHE A 46 -2.53 32.37 -3.55
CA PHE A 46 -3.67 31.51 -3.91
C PHE A 46 -3.52 31.01 -5.35
N LEU A 47 -3.82 29.74 -5.56
CA LEU A 47 -3.83 29.09 -6.87
C LEU A 47 -5.28 28.71 -7.21
N THR A 48 -5.89 29.46 -8.12
CA THR A 48 -7.28 29.25 -8.55
C THR A 48 -7.29 28.67 -9.96
N GLU A 49 -7.88 27.49 -10.15
CA GLU A 49 -8.14 26.95 -11.48
C GLU A 49 -9.39 27.60 -12.06
N ILE A 50 -9.33 28.11 -13.29
CA ILE A 50 -10.50 28.59 -14.04
C ILE A 50 -11.22 27.38 -14.66
N VAL A 51 -12.52 27.29 -14.41
CA VAL A 51 -13.39 26.20 -14.88
C VAL A 51 -14.18 26.69 -16.08
N GLU A 52 -13.89 26.13 -17.24
CA GLU A 52 -14.56 26.46 -18.50
C GLU A 52 -15.87 25.67 -18.67
N HIS A 53 -15.96 24.46 -18.11
CA HIS A 53 -17.14 23.59 -18.18
C HIS A 53 -17.27 22.70 -16.93
N ASP A 54 -18.50 22.34 -16.55
CA ASP A 54 -18.78 21.62 -15.30
C ASP A 54 -18.11 20.25 -15.19
N THR A 55 -17.90 19.58 -16.32
CA THR A 55 -17.28 18.25 -16.39
C THR A 55 -15.76 18.30 -16.46
N GLN A 56 -15.15 19.49 -16.40
CA GLN A 56 -13.71 19.66 -16.51
C GLN A 56 -12.99 18.98 -15.33
N PRO A 57 -12.06 18.05 -15.58
CA PRO A 57 -11.27 17.42 -14.53
C PRO A 57 -10.43 18.44 -13.77
N VAL A 58 -10.34 18.30 -12.45
CA VAL A 58 -9.58 19.21 -11.57
C VAL A 58 -8.09 19.21 -11.93
N GLY A 59 -7.54 20.39 -12.20
CA GLY A 59 -6.14 20.65 -12.54
C GLY A 59 -5.84 20.64 -14.04
N THR A 60 -6.85 20.74 -14.91
CA THR A 60 -6.69 20.79 -16.37
C THR A 60 -6.91 22.18 -16.95
N GLY A 61 -7.47 23.10 -16.16
CA GLY A 61 -7.77 24.48 -16.58
C GLY A 61 -6.63 25.47 -16.39
N PRO A 62 -6.78 26.69 -16.91
CA PRO A 62 -5.88 27.81 -16.64
C PRO A 62 -5.77 28.07 -15.14
N ILE A 63 -4.59 28.47 -14.66
CA ILE A 63 -4.37 28.80 -13.24
C ILE A 63 -4.16 30.30 -13.08
N ASP A 64 -5.05 30.93 -12.32
CA ASP A 64 -4.88 32.29 -11.81
C ASP A 64 -4.10 32.26 -10.48
N VAL A 65 -3.17 33.21 -10.31
CA VAL A 65 -2.27 33.28 -9.16
C VAL A 65 -2.41 34.63 -8.48
N VAL A 66 -2.98 34.62 -7.29
CA VAL A 66 -3.31 35.83 -6.54
C VAL A 66 -2.42 35.92 -5.31
N ARG A 67 -1.74 37.06 -5.13
CA ARG A 67 -0.80 37.28 -4.02
C ARG A 67 -1.28 38.40 -3.12
N THR A 68 -1.22 38.18 -1.81
CA THR A 68 -1.54 39.22 -0.84
C THR A 68 -0.63 39.17 0.37
N TRP A 69 -0.54 40.30 1.07
CA TRP A 69 0.16 40.40 2.33
C TRP A 69 -0.79 41.02 3.35
N ILE A 70 -0.98 40.33 4.47
CA ILE A 70 -1.88 40.73 5.55
C ILE A 70 -1.01 41.06 6.76
N PRO A 71 -0.93 42.31 7.23
CA PRO A 71 -0.31 42.64 8.50
C PRO A 71 -1.01 41.87 9.61
N THR A 72 -0.29 41.41 10.61
CA THR A 72 -0.85 40.70 11.75
C THR A 72 -0.40 41.38 13.04
N HIS A 73 -1.31 41.52 14.00
CA HIS A 73 -1.01 41.98 15.36
C HIS A 73 -1.86 41.20 16.36
N GLU A 74 -1.50 41.24 17.65
CA GLU A 74 -2.04 40.37 18.70
C GLU A 74 -3.58 40.43 18.83
N ASP A 75 -4.21 41.58 18.53
CA ASP A 75 -5.67 41.76 18.65
C ASP A 75 -6.46 41.60 17.34
N MET A 76 -5.84 41.07 16.27
CA MET A 76 -6.49 41.04 14.96
C MET A 76 -7.47 39.87 14.82
N THR A 77 -8.72 40.14 14.44
CA THR A 77 -9.70 39.10 14.11
C THR A 77 -9.53 38.60 12.67
N VAL A 78 -10.12 37.44 12.33
CA VAL A 78 -10.17 36.97 10.93
C VAL A 78 -10.89 37.99 10.02
N GLY A 79 -11.93 38.65 10.54
CA GLY A 79 -12.62 39.74 9.82
C GLY A 79 -11.68 40.89 9.51
N ASP A 80 -10.83 41.29 10.46
CA ASP A 80 -9.82 42.33 10.26
C ASP A 80 -8.77 41.92 9.22
N MET A 81 -8.35 40.65 9.22
CA MET A 81 -7.43 40.11 8.23
C MET A 81 -8.02 40.16 6.80
N VAL A 82 -9.30 39.80 6.64
CA VAL A 82 -10.01 39.88 5.36
C VAL A 82 -10.13 41.33 4.90
N ASN A 83 -10.55 42.24 5.79
CA ASN A 83 -10.69 43.67 5.49
C ASN A 83 -9.34 44.29 5.06
N GLN A 84 -8.24 43.91 5.72
CA GLN A 84 -6.90 44.40 5.36
C GLN A 84 -6.39 43.81 4.04
N ALA A 85 -6.66 42.53 3.76
CA ALA A 85 -6.34 41.91 2.49
C ALA A 85 -7.07 42.64 1.34
N GLN A 86 -8.35 42.93 1.53
CA GLN A 86 -9.18 43.66 0.57
C GLN A 86 -8.66 45.08 0.31
N ALA A 87 -8.48 45.87 1.37
CA ALA A 87 -8.00 47.25 1.25
C ALA A 87 -6.68 47.34 0.47
N ARG A 88 -5.82 46.33 0.59
CA ARG A 88 -4.56 46.28 -0.15
C ARG A 88 -4.70 45.95 -1.61
N PHE A 89 -5.57 45.00 -1.96
CA PHE A 89 -5.86 44.72 -3.36
C PHE A 89 -6.44 45.93 -4.08
N GLU A 90 -7.34 46.66 -3.41
CA GLU A 90 -7.90 47.91 -3.93
C GLU A 90 -6.81 48.95 -4.20
N THR A 91 -5.76 49.00 -3.36
CA THR A 91 -4.61 49.90 -3.58
C THR A 91 -3.60 49.42 -4.62
N SER A 92 -3.40 48.11 -4.79
CA SER A 92 -2.37 47.56 -5.70
C SER A 92 -2.84 47.37 -7.13
N SER A 93 -4.13 47.12 -7.33
CA SER A 93 -4.68 46.72 -8.64
C SER A 93 -5.34 47.88 -9.40
N GLY A 94 -5.32 49.09 -8.83
CA GLY A 94 -6.09 50.23 -9.33
C GLY A 94 -7.58 50.06 -9.01
N PRO A 95 -8.30 51.13 -8.64
CA PRO A 95 -9.60 51.00 -8.01
C PRO A 95 -10.69 50.55 -9.01
N ARG A 96 -11.52 49.59 -8.60
CA ARG A 96 -12.95 49.65 -8.89
C ARG A 96 -13.70 49.62 -7.56
N PRO A 97 -14.01 50.79 -6.98
CA PRO A 97 -14.83 50.87 -5.78
C PRO A 97 -16.20 50.28 -6.09
N GLY A 98 -16.65 49.30 -5.31
CA GLY A 98 -17.98 48.69 -5.45
C GLY A 98 -18.07 47.43 -6.32
N ASP A 99 -16.96 46.80 -6.69
CA ASP A 99 -17.01 45.46 -7.30
C ASP A 99 -17.08 44.37 -6.22
N ASP A 100 -18.30 44.06 -5.76
CA ASP A 100 -18.59 43.03 -4.75
C ASP A 100 -17.99 41.66 -5.09
N ARG A 101 -17.61 41.43 -6.35
CA ARG A 101 -16.96 40.19 -6.82
C ARG A 101 -15.56 40.03 -6.25
N TRP A 102 -14.76 41.11 -6.20
CA TRP A 102 -13.43 41.07 -5.57
C TRP A 102 -13.53 40.81 -4.07
N THR A 103 -14.49 41.47 -3.41
CA THR A 103 -14.79 41.27 -1.98
C THR A 103 -15.15 39.81 -1.71
N THR A 104 -16.08 39.25 -2.48
CA THR A 104 -16.52 37.85 -2.33
C THR A 104 -15.38 36.86 -2.61
N TYR A 105 -14.60 37.12 -3.66
CA TYR A 105 -13.46 36.28 -4.05
C TYR A 105 -12.38 36.25 -2.97
N LEU A 106 -11.93 37.41 -2.50
CA LEU A 106 -10.90 37.53 -1.46
C LEU A 106 -11.40 37.02 -0.11
N THR A 107 -12.64 37.33 0.26
CA THR A 107 -13.26 36.81 1.49
C THR A 107 -13.24 35.29 1.49
N THR A 108 -13.64 34.66 0.39
CA THR A 108 -13.65 33.20 0.28
C THR A 108 -12.25 32.62 0.38
N MET A 109 -11.28 33.17 -0.35
CA MET A 109 -9.89 32.70 -0.34
C MET A 109 -9.22 32.87 1.03
N VAL A 110 -9.25 34.07 1.59
CA VAL A 110 -8.61 34.39 2.87
C VAL A 110 -9.29 33.65 4.01
N SER A 111 -10.63 33.61 4.06
CA SER A 111 -11.34 32.87 5.11
C SER A 111 -11.06 31.38 5.06
N THR A 112 -11.04 30.78 3.86
CA THR A 112 -10.71 29.35 3.68
C THR A 112 -9.30 29.07 4.17
N ALA A 113 -8.34 29.89 3.77
CA ALA A 113 -6.95 29.68 4.13
C ALA A 113 -6.69 29.95 5.62
N VAL A 114 -7.27 31.00 6.21
CA VAL A 114 -7.17 31.27 7.64
C VAL A 114 -7.86 30.18 8.46
N ALA A 115 -9.05 29.71 8.08
CA ALA A 115 -9.71 28.58 8.76
C ALA A 115 -8.86 27.31 8.71
N THR A 116 -8.23 27.03 7.56
CA THR A 116 -7.34 25.88 7.39
C THR A 116 -6.07 26.02 8.25
N LEU A 117 -5.49 27.22 8.32
CA LEU A 117 -4.33 27.51 9.17
C LEU A 117 -4.68 27.44 10.65
N LEU A 118 -5.84 27.97 11.06
CA LEU A 118 -6.34 27.86 12.43
C LEU A 118 -6.54 26.41 12.84
N TYR A 119 -7.11 25.59 11.96
CA TYR A 119 -7.21 24.15 12.18
C TYR A 119 -5.82 23.52 12.39
N ALA A 120 -4.85 23.83 11.52
CA ALA A 120 -3.49 23.31 11.66
C ALA A 120 -2.77 23.82 12.94
N CYS A 121 -3.17 24.98 13.46
CA CYS A 121 -2.60 25.60 14.65
C CYS A 121 -3.37 25.26 15.94
N ALA A 122 -4.50 24.53 15.87
CA ALA A 122 -5.20 24.04 17.04
C ALA A 122 -4.36 23.01 17.80
N ASP A 123 -4.44 23.01 19.13
CA ASP A 123 -3.61 22.16 19.99
C ASP A 123 -3.89 20.65 19.82
N ASP A 124 -5.12 20.33 19.41
CA ASP A 124 -5.68 19.02 19.15
C ASP A 124 -5.96 18.78 17.66
N ALA A 125 -5.29 19.52 16.77
CA ALA A 125 -5.44 19.36 15.33
C ALA A 125 -5.19 17.91 14.87
N ASP A 126 -6.14 17.32 14.15
CA ASP A 126 -5.98 16.01 13.53
C ASP A 126 -5.16 16.15 12.24
N ILE A 127 -3.85 16.03 12.39
CA ILE A 127 -2.85 16.15 11.32
C ILE A 127 -2.15 14.81 11.15
N ALA A 128 -2.25 14.23 9.96
CA ALA A 128 -1.55 13.01 9.58
C ALA A 128 -0.44 13.32 8.56
N VAL A 129 0.74 12.71 8.71
CA VAL A 129 1.79 12.78 7.68
C VAL A 129 1.49 11.75 6.60
N LEU A 130 1.27 12.16 5.35
CA LEU A 130 0.99 11.20 4.27
C LEU A 130 2.29 10.64 3.66
N PRO A 131 2.36 9.32 3.37
CA PRO A 131 1.29 8.30 3.41
C PRO A 131 1.24 7.47 4.71
N GLY A 132 1.67 8.00 5.87
CA GLY A 132 1.76 7.29 7.15
C GLY A 132 0.47 7.27 7.98
N ALA A 133 0.45 6.38 8.98
CA ALA A 133 -0.64 6.21 9.94
C ALA A 133 -0.82 7.44 10.86
N PRO A 134 -2.04 7.67 11.39
CA PRO A 134 -2.33 8.81 12.25
C PRO A 134 -1.55 8.76 13.56
N GLY A 135 -0.98 9.90 13.96
CA GLY A 135 -0.30 10.00 15.25
C GLY A 135 0.44 11.33 15.42
N ARG A 136 0.03 12.07 16.47
CA ARG A 136 0.53 13.32 17.09
C ARG A 136 1.26 14.35 16.21
N ARG A 137 0.97 15.63 16.49
CA ARG A 137 1.62 16.84 15.94
C ARG A 137 3.10 16.57 15.57
N PRO A 138 3.50 16.83 14.31
CA PRO A 138 4.87 16.61 13.87
C PRO A 138 5.86 17.43 14.71
N SER A 139 7.05 16.86 14.99
CA SER A 139 8.12 17.56 15.72
C SER A 139 8.45 18.92 15.09
N HIS A 140 8.98 19.86 15.88
CA HIS A 140 9.27 21.29 15.55
C HIS A 140 10.07 21.59 14.26
N LYS A 141 10.47 20.59 13.48
CA LYS A 141 11.15 20.75 12.18
C LYS A 141 10.48 19.89 11.12
N PRO A 142 9.46 20.40 10.39
CA PRO A 142 8.88 19.69 9.26
C PRO A 142 9.93 19.47 8.17
N LYS A 143 9.94 18.29 7.54
CA LYS A 143 10.87 17.98 6.45
C LYS A 143 10.45 18.67 5.17
N ARG A 144 11.43 19.02 4.32
CA ARG A 144 11.17 19.66 3.04
C ARG A 144 10.31 18.73 2.16
N GLY A 145 9.21 19.25 1.60
CA GLY A 145 8.31 18.48 0.73
C GLY A 145 7.36 17.52 1.45
N GLN A 146 7.26 17.60 2.78
CA GLN A 146 6.35 16.75 3.56
C GLN A 146 4.89 17.16 3.32
N VAL A 147 4.05 16.18 2.96
CA VAL A 147 2.61 16.37 2.77
C VAL A 147 1.88 15.93 4.03
N PHE A 148 0.96 16.76 4.49
CA PHE A 148 0.13 16.48 5.65
C PHE A 148 -1.34 16.42 5.22
N GLY A 149 -2.08 15.43 5.73
CA GLY A 149 -3.54 15.40 5.70
C GLY A 149 -4.08 16.10 6.93
N LEU A 150 -5.08 16.96 6.76
CA LEU A 150 -5.84 17.60 7.84
C LEU A 150 -7.21 16.92 7.94
N GLY A 151 -7.67 16.62 9.15
CA GLY A 151 -8.95 15.94 9.38
C GLY A 151 -9.00 14.51 8.85
N TRP A 152 -7.85 13.83 8.83
CA TRP A 152 -7.68 12.50 8.25
C TRP A 152 -8.50 11.41 8.98
N ASN A 153 -8.65 11.53 10.30
CA ASN A 153 -9.43 10.62 11.14
C ASN A 153 -10.85 11.12 11.38
N THR A 154 -11.16 12.36 11.02
CA THR A 154 -12.53 12.92 11.14
C THR A 154 -13.47 12.48 10.01
N ASP A 155 -13.22 11.33 9.36
CA ASP A 155 -14.05 10.82 8.28
C ASP A 155 -15.49 10.60 8.80
N PRO A 156 -16.55 11.01 8.06
CA PRO A 156 -17.94 10.92 8.54
C PRO A 156 -18.45 9.48 8.69
N GLY A 157 -17.63 8.47 8.35
CA GLY A 157 -17.98 7.06 8.35
C GLY A 157 -18.30 6.48 9.73
N ASP A 158 -17.89 7.14 10.82
CA ASP A 158 -18.22 6.70 12.18
C ASP A 158 -19.59 7.23 12.67
N ALA A 159 -20.31 8.02 11.85
CA ALA A 159 -21.65 8.52 12.15
C ALA A 159 -22.79 7.72 11.47
N ILE A 160 -22.59 6.41 11.24
CA ILE A 160 -23.55 5.55 10.51
C ILE A 160 -24.93 5.41 11.18
N ASP A 161 -25.08 5.76 12.47
CA ASP A 161 -26.37 5.64 13.16
C ASP A 161 -27.20 6.95 13.25
N ALA A 162 -26.73 8.07 12.68
CA ALA A 162 -27.51 9.30 12.62
C ALA A 162 -28.24 9.42 11.27
N ALA A 163 -29.58 9.41 11.29
CA ALA A 163 -30.42 9.51 10.09
C ALA A 163 -30.17 10.76 9.21
N VAL A 164 -29.46 11.77 9.73
CA VAL A 164 -28.85 12.87 8.96
C VAL A 164 -27.53 13.25 9.64
N PRO A 165 -26.36 13.07 9.00
CA PRO A 165 -25.09 13.52 9.57
C PRO A 165 -25.08 15.05 9.67
N ARG A 166 -24.80 15.58 10.87
CA ARG A 166 -24.58 17.03 11.06
C ARG A 166 -23.17 17.38 10.59
N PRO A 167 -22.99 18.39 9.73
CA PRO A 167 -21.66 18.82 9.33
C PRO A 167 -20.86 19.35 10.53
N GLY A 168 -19.61 18.94 10.62
CA GLY A 168 -18.66 19.50 11.59
C GLY A 168 -18.42 20.99 11.31
N HIS A 169 -18.21 21.77 12.37
CA HIS A 169 -17.85 23.19 12.29
C HIS A 169 -16.84 23.51 13.38
N LEU A 170 -16.00 24.53 13.15
CA LEU A 170 -15.11 25.07 14.17
C LEU A 170 -15.95 25.77 15.23
N HIS A 171 -15.85 25.33 16.49
CA HIS A 171 -16.51 25.96 17.62
C HIS A 171 -15.46 26.71 18.45
N THR A 172 -15.71 27.98 18.74
CA THR A 172 -14.85 28.79 19.62
C THR A 172 -15.63 29.20 20.85
N TYR A 173 -14.97 29.25 22.00
CA TYR A 173 -15.51 29.80 23.24
C TYR A 173 -14.42 30.66 23.89
N TRP A 174 -14.81 31.77 24.49
CA TRP A 174 -13.90 32.55 25.34
C TRP A 174 -13.97 31.97 26.76
N PRO A 175 -12.91 31.31 27.27
CA PRO A 175 -12.86 30.99 28.68
C PRO A 175 -12.74 32.32 29.43
N HIS A 176 -13.74 32.65 30.25
CA HIS A 176 -13.70 33.83 31.09
C HIS A 176 -12.38 33.85 31.91
N GLY A 177 -11.48 34.78 31.61
CA GLY A 177 -10.36 35.13 32.49
C GLY A 177 -8.93 34.80 32.06
N LEU A 178 -8.64 34.35 30.82
CA LEU A 178 -7.26 34.14 30.36
C LEU A 178 -6.97 34.87 29.04
N HIS A 179 -6.28 36.01 29.13
CA HIS A 179 -5.66 36.69 27.99
C HIS A 179 -4.29 36.04 27.71
N ALA A 180 -4.27 35.00 26.88
CA ALA A 180 -3.03 34.54 26.26
C ALA A 180 -3.28 34.39 24.75
N PRO A 181 -2.86 35.36 23.91
CA PRO A 181 -2.98 35.21 22.48
C PRO A 181 -2.05 34.08 21.99
N ALA A 182 -2.58 33.19 21.16
CA ALA A 182 -1.79 32.17 20.48
C ALA A 182 -0.77 32.86 19.57
N ARG A 183 0.52 32.78 19.91
CA ARG A 183 1.62 33.37 19.10
C ARG A 183 1.97 32.48 17.92
N LEU A 184 1.69 32.94 16.71
CA LEU A 184 2.24 32.39 15.48
C LEU A 184 3.64 32.96 15.24
N THR A 185 4.67 32.13 15.33
CA THR A 185 6.06 32.52 15.00
C THR A 185 6.45 31.98 13.64
N PHE A 186 7.03 32.81 12.78
CA PHE A 186 7.45 32.43 11.43
C PHE A 186 8.90 32.85 11.17
N HIS A 187 9.66 32.01 10.46
CA HIS A 187 11.04 32.32 10.07
C HIS A 187 11.11 32.80 8.62
N ALA A 188 11.71 33.98 8.40
CA ALA A 188 11.89 34.56 7.07
C ALA A 188 13.11 33.95 6.34
N GLN A 189 12.95 33.57 5.07
CA GLN A 189 14.05 33.20 4.17
C GLN A 189 14.01 34.10 2.93
N ALA A 190 15.15 34.66 2.52
CA ALA A 190 15.27 35.73 1.52
C ALA A 190 15.34 35.25 0.05
N ASP A 191 14.73 34.12 -0.30
CA ASP A 191 14.89 33.51 -1.64
C ASP A 191 13.65 32.70 -2.04
N VAL A 192 12.47 33.23 -1.75
CA VAL A 192 11.19 32.51 -1.86
C VAL A 192 10.67 32.49 -3.30
N GLU A 193 10.86 33.54 -4.10
CA GLU A 193 10.20 33.66 -5.42
C GLU A 193 10.79 32.73 -6.48
N SER A 194 12.12 32.66 -6.59
CA SER A 194 12.79 31.71 -7.50
C SER A 194 12.49 30.26 -7.09
N LYS A 195 12.50 30.00 -5.78
CA LYS A 195 12.16 28.68 -5.23
C LYS A 195 10.69 28.31 -5.44
N LEU A 196 9.77 29.28 -5.40
CA LEU A 196 8.34 29.06 -5.59
C LEU A 196 8.00 28.74 -7.06
N ALA A 197 8.61 29.44 -8.02
CA ALA A 197 8.46 29.12 -9.44
C ALA A 197 8.99 27.71 -9.74
N ALA A 198 10.19 27.38 -9.22
CA ALA A 198 10.76 26.05 -9.34
C ALA A 198 9.90 24.97 -8.66
N LEU A 199 9.36 25.23 -7.46
CA LEU A 199 8.48 24.29 -6.77
C LEU A 199 7.16 24.07 -7.52
N THR A 200 6.60 25.14 -8.09
CA THR A 200 5.33 25.08 -8.82
C THR A 200 5.47 24.21 -10.06
N GLU A 201 6.57 24.37 -10.80
CA GLU A 201 6.84 23.55 -11.98
C GLU A 201 7.16 22.10 -11.61
N GLN A 202 7.94 21.88 -10.54
CA GLN A 202 8.17 20.54 -9.98
C GLN A 202 6.86 19.87 -9.56
N PHE A 203 5.95 20.63 -8.95
CA PHE A 203 4.66 20.11 -8.51
C PHE A 203 3.75 19.75 -9.70
N ARG A 204 3.69 20.60 -10.74
CA ARG A 204 2.96 20.27 -11.98
C ARG A 204 3.50 19.02 -12.64
N SER A 205 4.82 18.93 -12.79
CA SER A 205 5.50 17.79 -13.41
C SER A 205 5.25 16.49 -12.62
N ALA A 206 5.45 16.53 -11.29
CA ALA A 206 5.22 15.38 -10.42
C ALA A 206 3.75 14.95 -10.40
N ARG A 207 2.80 15.89 -10.44
CA ARG A 207 1.37 15.59 -10.47
C ARG A 207 0.93 15.00 -11.81
N ALA A 208 1.45 15.50 -12.93
CA ALA A 208 1.19 14.93 -14.25
C ALA A 208 1.72 13.49 -14.35
N GLU A 209 2.93 13.24 -13.82
CA GLU A 209 3.51 11.91 -13.77
C GLU A 209 2.71 10.95 -12.87
N LEU A 210 2.27 11.41 -11.69
CA LEU A 210 1.43 10.63 -10.78
C LEU A 210 0.09 10.26 -11.44
N HIS A 211 -0.54 11.21 -12.13
CA HIS A 211 -1.81 10.98 -12.81
C HIS A 211 -1.67 10.00 -13.98
N ALA A 212 -0.64 10.15 -14.82
CA ALA A 212 -0.37 9.21 -15.91
C ALA A 212 -0.11 7.78 -15.38
N ARG A 213 0.62 7.65 -14.27
CA ARG A 213 0.84 6.36 -13.60
C ARG A 213 -0.44 5.77 -13.02
N HIS A 214 -1.31 6.61 -12.44
CA HIS A 214 -2.60 6.18 -11.91
C HIS A 214 -3.49 5.57 -13.00
N LEU A 215 -3.65 6.28 -14.13
CA LEU A 215 -4.40 5.78 -15.29
C LEU A 215 -3.84 4.45 -15.81
N GLN A 216 -2.51 4.28 -15.81
CA GLN A 216 -1.88 3.03 -16.22
C GLN A 216 -2.14 1.88 -15.24
N VAL A 217 -2.18 2.15 -13.93
CA VAL A 217 -2.54 1.15 -12.91
C VAL A 217 -4.00 0.73 -13.04
N GLU A 218 -4.91 1.68 -13.27
CA GLU A 218 -6.33 1.38 -13.50
C GLU A 218 -6.53 0.52 -14.74
N SER A 219 -5.82 0.83 -15.83
CA SER A 219 -5.84 0.04 -17.07
C SER A 219 -5.37 -1.40 -16.84
N LEU A 220 -4.23 -1.59 -16.17
CA LEU A 220 -3.71 -2.93 -15.84
C LEU A 220 -4.64 -3.69 -14.89
N HIS A 221 -5.27 -3.00 -13.92
CA HIS A 221 -6.25 -3.60 -13.03
C HIS A 221 -7.47 -4.10 -13.79
N ALA A 222 -8.00 -3.30 -14.72
CA ALA A 222 -9.12 -3.69 -15.57
C ALA A 222 -8.78 -4.92 -16.45
N GLU A 223 -7.57 -5.00 -16.99
CA GLU A 223 -7.09 -6.18 -17.72
C GLU A 223 -7.01 -7.42 -16.85
N ALA A 224 -6.43 -7.30 -15.64
CA ALA A 224 -6.35 -8.41 -14.68
C ALA A 224 -7.74 -8.92 -14.27
N VAL A 225 -8.70 -8.02 -14.05
CA VAL A 225 -10.09 -8.40 -13.75
C VAL A 225 -10.73 -9.16 -14.91
N ARG A 226 -10.55 -8.70 -16.16
CA ARG A 226 -11.05 -9.39 -17.36
C ARG A 226 -10.46 -10.78 -17.49
N ALA A 227 -9.14 -10.91 -17.37
CA ALA A 227 -8.46 -12.21 -17.43
C ALA A 227 -8.96 -13.18 -16.35
N GLN A 228 -9.16 -12.69 -15.12
CA GLN A 228 -9.69 -13.49 -14.02
C GLN A 228 -11.13 -13.96 -14.26
N GLN A 229 -11.97 -13.15 -14.89
CA GLN A 229 -13.33 -13.54 -15.27
C GLN A 229 -13.34 -14.63 -16.34
N THR A 230 -12.48 -14.50 -17.37
CA THR A 230 -12.30 -15.51 -18.42
C THR A 230 -11.83 -16.83 -17.84
N LEU A 231 -10.84 -16.80 -16.94
CA LEU A 231 -10.32 -18.00 -16.27
C LEU A 231 -11.42 -18.74 -15.49
N ARG A 232 -12.26 -18.02 -14.74
CA ARG A 232 -13.39 -18.61 -14.00
C ARG A 232 -14.39 -19.31 -14.92
N ARG A 233 -14.70 -18.73 -16.08
CA ARG A 233 -15.59 -19.36 -17.08
C ARG A 233 -14.98 -20.64 -17.61
N LEU A 234 -13.72 -20.60 -18.05
CA LEU A 234 -13.02 -21.78 -18.58
C LEU A 234 -12.89 -22.90 -17.54
N GLN A 235 -12.66 -22.57 -16.27
CA GLN A 235 -12.65 -23.55 -15.17
C GLN A 235 -14.02 -24.22 -14.97
N ALA A 236 -15.12 -23.46 -15.11
CA ALA A 236 -16.47 -24.02 -15.05
C ALA A 236 -16.74 -24.95 -16.24
N ASP A 237 -16.36 -24.55 -17.44
CA ASP A 237 -16.51 -25.34 -18.66
C ASP A 237 -15.68 -26.63 -18.62
N ASN A 238 -14.44 -26.55 -18.13
CA ASN A 238 -13.57 -27.71 -17.93
C ASN A 238 -14.20 -28.71 -16.94
N LYS A 239 -14.76 -28.22 -15.81
CA LYS A 239 -15.49 -29.06 -14.85
C LYS A 239 -16.68 -29.76 -15.50
N ALA A 240 -17.44 -29.07 -16.37
CA ALA A 240 -18.55 -29.64 -17.12
C ALA A 240 -18.07 -30.70 -18.14
N ALA A 241 -16.98 -30.44 -18.85
CA ALA A 241 -16.37 -31.37 -19.80
C ALA A 241 -15.88 -32.65 -19.11
N HIS A 242 -15.23 -32.56 -17.94
CA HIS A 242 -14.87 -33.73 -17.13
C HIS A 242 -16.09 -34.53 -16.68
N ALA A 243 -17.19 -33.86 -16.31
CA ALA A 243 -18.43 -34.55 -15.95
C ALA A 243 -19.02 -35.31 -17.16
N SER A 244 -19.00 -34.70 -18.35
CA SER A 244 -19.44 -35.33 -19.61
C SER A 244 -18.58 -36.54 -19.98
N ARG A 245 -17.24 -36.42 -19.91
CA ARG A 245 -16.29 -37.51 -20.12
C ARG A 245 -16.58 -38.70 -19.21
N ARG A 246 -16.80 -38.49 -17.91
CA ARG A 246 -17.16 -39.58 -16.98
C ARG A 246 -18.42 -40.32 -17.43
N ARG A 247 -19.46 -39.59 -17.86
CA ARG A 247 -20.69 -40.21 -18.38
C ARG A 247 -20.42 -41.07 -19.63
N LEU A 248 -19.58 -40.58 -20.55
CA LEU A 248 -19.17 -41.34 -21.74
C LEU A 248 -18.36 -42.60 -21.39
N VAL A 249 -17.45 -42.52 -20.42
CA VAL A 249 -16.70 -43.69 -19.93
C VAL A 249 -17.65 -44.74 -19.37
N HIS A 250 -18.59 -44.34 -18.51
CA HIS A 250 -19.61 -45.26 -17.99
C HIS A 250 -20.47 -45.85 -19.11
N ALA A 251 -20.86 -45.06 -20.11
CA ALA A 251 -21.60 -45.55 -21.28
C ALA A 251 -20.80 -46.57 -22.10
N VAL A 252 -19.50 -46.34 -22.34
CA VAL A 252 -18.62 -47.30 -23.03
C VAL A 252 -18.47 -48.60 -22.25
N LEU A 253 -18.31 -48.53 -20.92
CA LEU A 253 -18.20 -49.72 -20.08
C LEU A 253 -19.50 -50.54 -20.08
N ARG A 254 -20.66 -49.87 -19.97
CA ARG A 254 -21.97 -50.50 -20.05
C ARG A 254 -22.20 -51.19 -21.40
N TYR A 255 -21.98 -50.47 -22.50
CA TYR A 255 -22.12 -51.03 -23.85
C TYR A 255 -21.12 -52.14 -24.16
N ARG A 256 -19.93 -52.15 -23.54
CA ARG A 256 -19.00 -53.29 -23.63
C ARG A 256 -19.58 -54.56 -23.03
N GLY A 257 -20.29 -54.45 -21.89
CA GLY A 257 -21.01 -55.57 -21.30
C GLY A 257 -22.14 -56.05 -22.21
N GLU A 258 -23.00 -55.14 -22.65
CA GLU A 258 -24.15 -55.44 -23.50
C GLU A 258 -23.75 -55.98 -24.89
N ALA A 259 -22.68 -55.47 -25.50
CA ALA A 259 -22.20 -55.92 -26.82
C ALA A 259 -21.50 -57.29 -26.77
N ALA A 260 -20.97 -57.71 -25.62
CA ALA A 260 -20.50 -59.08 -25.42
C ALA A 260 -21.66 -60.10 -25.48
N GLU A 261 -22.89 -59.65 -25.20
CA GLU A 261 -24.11 -60.46 -25.23
C GLU A 261 -24.87 -60.37 -26.56
N THR A 262 -24.76 -59.25 -27.30
CA THR A 262 -25.62 -58.94 -28.47
C THR A 262 -24.88 -58.72 -29.81
N GLY A 263 -23.55 -58.63 -29.81
CA GLY A 263 -22.74 -58.47 -31.05
C GLY A 263 -22.75 -57.09 -31.72
N SER A 264 -23.32 -56.06 -31.09
CA SER A 264 -23.42 -54.70 -31.68
C SER A 264 -22.12 -53.88 -31.53
N VAL A 265 -21.25 -53.92 -32.55
CA VAL A 265 -19.92 -53.25 -32.55
C VAL A 265 -19.98 -51.76 -32.92
N SER A 266 -21.01 -51.33 -33.68
CA SER A 266 -21.09 -49.98 -34.27
C SER A 266 -21.33 -48.86 -33.25
N GLN A 267 -22.20 -49.08 -32.26
CA GLN A 267 -22.47 -48.13 -31.17
C GLN A 267 -21.25 -47.93 -30.26
N LEU A 268 -20.48 -49.00 -30.03
CA LEU A 268 -19.27 -48.97 -29.21
C LEU A 268 -18.16 -48.17 -29.90
N ALA A 269 -18.02 -48.31 -31.22
CA ALA A 269 -17.12 -47.48 -32.03
C ALA A 269 -17.53 -46.00 -32.06
N ALA A 270 -18.83 -45.69 -32.09
CA ALA A 270 -19.33 -44.33 -32.01
C ALA A 270 -19.02 -43.66 -30.65
N LEU A 271 -19.27 -44.36 -29.54
CA LEU A 271 -18.98 -43.85 -28.19
C LEU A 271 -17.47 -43.64 -27.97
N ARG A 272 -16.61 -44.54 -28.48
CA ARG A 272 -15.15 -44.36 -28.41
C ARG A 272 -14.66 -43.13 -29.17
N ARG A 273 -15.23 -42.85 -30.36
CA ARG A 273 -14.92 -41.63 -31.12
C ARG A 273 -15.33 -40.36 -30.35
N GLN A 274 -16.50 -40.36 -29.73
CA GLN A 274 -16.95 -39.25 -28.88
C GLN A 274 -16.03 -39.02 -27.68
N LEU A 275 -15.55 -40.11 -27.05
CA LEU A 275 -14.61 -40.05 -25.94
C LEU A 275 -13.26 -39.46 -26.36
N SER A 276 -12.71 -39.94 -27.48
CA SER A 276 -11.47 -39.41 -28.05
C SER A 276 -11.57 -37.92 -28.38
N HIS A 277 -12.71 -37.47 -28.92
CA HIS A 277 -12.92 -36.05 -29.22
C HIS A 277 -13.00 -35.21 -27.93
N ARG A 278 -13.65 -35.73 -26.87
CA ARG A 278 -13.69 -35.02 -25.58
C ARG A 278 -12.36 -35.00 -24.83
N ASP A 279 -11.53 -36.02 -25.00
CA ASP A 279 -10.17 -36.03 -24.44
C ASP A 279 -9.30 -34.95 -25.11
N GLU A 280 -9.46 -34.74 -26.42
CA GLU A 280 -8.78 -33.67 -27.15
C GLU A 280 -9.29 -32.27 -26.74
N ASP A 281 -10.61 -32.08 -26.62
CA ASP A 281 -11.17 -30.82 -26.11
C ASP A 281 -10.66 -30.47 -24.71
N LEU A 282 -10.55 -31.47 -23.82
CA LEU A 282 -10.00 -31.30 -22.48
C LEU A 282 -8.51 -30.96 -22.50
N ARG A 283 -7.74 -31.53 -23.43
CA ARG A 283 -6.32 -31.20 -23.61
C ARG A 283 -6.15 -29.72 -23.99
N VAL A 284 -6.88 -29.27 -25.01
CA VAL A 284 -6.87 -27.87 -25.47
C VAL A 284 -7.32 -26.93 -24.36
N ALA A 285 -8.38 -27.26 -23.64
CA ALA A 285 -8.85 -26.44 -22.52
C ALA A 285 -7.82 -26.31 -21.39
N HIS A 286 -7.05 -27.36 -21.08
CA HIS A 286 -5.98 -27.29 -20.08
C HIS A 286 -4.84 -26.36 -20.53
N GLU A 287 -4.43 -26.44 -21.80
CA GLU A 287 -3.39 -25.57 -22.37
C GLU A 287 -3.82 -24.10 -22.32
N THR A 288 -5.06 -23.79 -22.69
CA THR A 288 -5.60 -22.42 -22.63
C THR A 288 -5.68 -21.89 -21.19
N ILE A 289 -6.10 -22.72 -20.22
CA ILE A 289 -6.16 -22.33 -18.81
C ILE A 289 -4.77 -22.05 -18.24
N ALA A 290 -3.76 -22.85 -18.63
CA ALA A 290 -2.38 -22.65 -18.21
C ALA A 290 -1.82 -21.33 -18.74
N ALA A 291 -1.95 -21.07 -20.04
CA ALA A 291 -1.49 -19.83 -20.68
C ALA A 291 -2.12 -18.58 -20.04
N LEU A 292 -3.44 -18.59 -19.80
CA LEU A 292 -4.13 -17.45 -19.18
C LEU A 292 -3.76 -17.25 -17.70
N SER A 293 -3.39 -18.32 -17.00
CA SER A 293 -2.91 -18.23 -15.62
C SER A 293 -1.51 -17.60 -15.58
N ASP A 294 -0.64 -17.96 -16.51
CA ASP A 294 0.69 -17.35 -16.66
C ASP A 294 0.59 -15.86 -17.00
N GLU A 295 -0.30 -15.47 -17.93
CA GLU A 295 -0.57 -14.07 -18.26
C GLU A 295 -1.08 -13.27 -17.05
N LEU A 296 -1.96 -13.86 -16.25
CA LEU A 296 -2.51 -13.22 -15.04
C LEU A 296 -1.42 -13.01 -13.97
N ASP A 297 -0.54 -13.98 -13.79
CA ASP A 297 0.58 -13.87 -12.86
C ASP A 297 1.60 -12.84 -13.32
N VAL A 298 1.92 -12.78 -14.62
CA VAL A 298 2.76 -11.71 -15.20
C VAL A 298 2.14 -10.33 -14.99
N ALA A 299 0.84 -10.18 -15.21
CA ALA A 299 0.13 -8.91 -15.00
C ALA A 299 0.11 -8.49 -13.52
N ARG A 300 -0.13 -9.43 -12.59
CA ARG A 300 -0.07 -9.19 -11.13
C ARG A 300 1.33 -8.83 -10.66
N ASP A 301 2.35 -9.49 -11.18
CA ASP A 301 3.74 -9.19 -10.90
C ASP A 301 4.13 -7.80 -11.42
N ALA A 302 3.67 -7.42 -12.62
CA ALA A 302 3.87 -6.09 -13.17
C ALA A 302 3.19 -5.00 -12.32
N LEU A 303 1.96 -5.26 -11.85
CA LEU A 303 1.24 -4.38 -10.92
C LEU A 303 2.02 -4.23 -9.61
N THR A 304 2.46 -5.34 -9.02
CA THR A 304 3.19 -5.38 -7.75
C THR A 304 4.53 -4.65 -7.84
N ARG A 305 5.31 -4.89 -8.91
CA ARG A 305 6.59 -4.19 -9.15
C ARG A 305 6.40 -2.68 -9.33
N ARG A 306 5.34 -2.25 -10.02
CA ARG A 306 5.04 -0.83 -10.22
C ARG A 306 4.57 -0.14 -8.95
N SER A 307 3.74 -0.82 -8.16
CA SER A 307 3.40 -0.36 -6.81
C SER A 307 4.65 -0.25 -5.95
N HIS A 308 5.55 -1.24 -5.94
CA HIS A 308 6.80 -1.23 -5.17
C HIS A 308 7.80 -0.14 -5.60
N THR A 309 8.00 0.07 -6.91
CA THR A 309 8.93 1.09 -7.42
C THR A 309 8.45 2.53 -7.19
N ALA A 310 7.15 2.73 -6.91
CA ALA A 310 6.63 4.02 -6.43
C ALA A 310 7.05 4.31 -4.97
N TRP A 311 7.26 3.27 -4.15
CA TRP A 311 7.75 3.41 -2.77
C TRP A 311 9.26 3.65 -2.72
N GLU A 312 10.05 2.96 -3.56
CA GLU A 312 11.53 3.04 -3.48
C GLU A 312 12.12 4.35 -3.99
N ARG A 313 11.43 5.10 -4.87
CA ARG A 313 11.91 6.44 -5.32
C ARG A 313 11.48 7.60 -4.42
N ALA A 314 10.49 7.41 -3.55
CA ALA A 314 10.05 8.43 -2.59
C ALA A 314 10.91 8.45 -1.30
N ASP A 315 11.79 7.47 -1.14
CA ASP A 315 12.60 7.23 0.08
C ASP A 315 14.09 7.63 -0.11
N GLY A 316 14.35 8.55 -1.05
CA GLY A 316 15.66 9.13 -1.31
C GLY A 316 15.97 10.30 -0.38
N ASP A 317 16.91 10.05 0.53
CA ASP A 317 17.66 10.97 1.39
C ASP A 317 16.93 11.59 2.62
N ASP A 318 17.51 11.29 3.79
CA ASP A 318 17.35 11.98 5.09
C ASP A 318 16.09 11.77 5.97
N LYS A 319 15.72 10.51 6.23
CA LYS A 319 15.06 10.15 7.51
C LYS A 319 15.91 9.22 8.39
N PRO A 320 15.93 9.45 9.73
CA PRO A 320 16.49 8.46 10.66
C PRO A 320 15.58 7.24 10.59
N LYS A 321 16.15 6.13 10.10
CA LYS A 321 15.45 4.86 9.89
C LYS A 321 14.90 4.39 11.22
N ALA A 322 13.56 4.35 11.37
CA ALA A 322 12.97 3.21 12.07
C ALA A 322 13.34 2.02 11.20
N THR A 323 14.40 1.32 11.60
CA THR A 323 14.93 0.18 10.87
C THR A 323 13.83 -0.87 10.74
N ARG A 324 13.09 -0.85 9.63
CA ARG A 324 13.01 -2.07 8.80
C ARG A 324 14.44 -2.53 8.77
N ALA A 325 14.76 -3.58 9.52
CA ALA A 325 16.08 -4.16 9.42
C ALA A 325 16.28 -4.39 7.92
N ARG A 326 17.10 -3.54 7.29
CA ARG A 326 17.76 -3.93 6.07
C ARG A 326 18.35 -5.30 6.41
N PRO A 327 18.30 -6.30 5.52
CA PRO A 327 19.20 -7.45 5.68
C PRO A 327 20.55 -6.85 6.09
N ASP A 328 21.12 -7.28 7.21
CA ASP A 328 22.41 -6.74 7.66
C ASP A 328 23.28 -6.69 6.42
N GLU A 329 23.58 -5.47 5.94
CA GLU A 329 24.22 -5.23 4.64
C GLU A 329 25.66 -5.82 4.65
N HIS A 330 26.05 -6.32 5.82
CA HIS A 330 27.34 -6.85 6.23
C HIS A 330 27.39 -8.39 6.32
N VAL A 331 26.28 -9.13 6.30
CA VAL A 331 26.33 -10.60 6.35
C VAL A 331 26.24 -11.18 4.94
N ARG A 332 27.38 -11.20 4.24
CA ARG A 332 27.51 -11.84 2.93
C ARG A 332 27.92 -13.30 3.12
N PHE A 333 26.95 -14.17 3.36
CA PHE A 333 27.22 -15.60 3.31
C PHE A 333 27.65 -16.01 1.90
N SER A 334 28.71 -16.81 1.82
CA SER A 334 29.23 -17.37 0.57
C SER A 334 28.77 -18.81 0.32
N SER A 335 28.14 -19.46 1.30
CA SER A 335 27.70 -20.85 1.24
C SER A 335 26.47 -21.11 2.12
N TRP A 336 25.79 -22.23 1.86
CA TRP A 336 24.68 -22.71 2.70
C TRP A 336 25.13 -23.11 4.09
N ASP A 337 26.31 -23.72 4.22
CA ASP A 337 26.96 -24.02 5.49
C ASP A 337 27.07 -22.77 6.35
N ALA A 338 27.59 -21.67 5.80
CA ALA A 338 27.77 -20.42 6.55
C ALA A 338 26.42 -19.84 7.03
N VAL A 339 25.36 -19.91 6.21
CA VAL A 339 24.01 -19.46 6.61
C VAL A 339 23.48 -20.31 7.76
N LEU A 340 23.54 -21.63 7.63
CA LEU A 340 22.94 -22.55 8.59
C LEU A 340 23.74 -22.63 9.89
N ASP A 341 25.06 -22.49 9.84
CA ASP A 341 25.90 -22.45 11.04
C ASP A 341 25.67 -21.16 11.84
N ALA A 342 25.60 -20.00 11.17
CA ALA A 342 25.20 -18.76 11.83
C ALA A 342 23.79 -18.86 12.42
N ALA A 343 22.85 -19.47 11.68
CA ALA A 343 21.47 -19.62 12.15
C ALA A 343 21.38 -20.51 13.39
N ARG A 344 22.13 -21.61 13.44
CA ARG A 344 22.20 -22.49 14.62
C ARG A 344 22.83 -21.81 15.83
N GLN A 345 23.78 -20.91 15.62
CA GLN A 345 24.44 -20.17 16.70
C GLN A 345 23.56 -19.05 17.25
N ASP A 346 22.94 -18.29 16.36
CA ASP A 346 22.29 -17.01 16.70
C ASP A 346 20.77 -17.14 16.90
N LEU A 347 20.10 -18.08 16.21
CA LEU A 347 18.64 -18.20 16.17
C LEU A 347 18.15 -19.39 17.01
N ARG A 348 18.32 -19.27 18.33
CA ARG A 348 18.11 -20.37 19.30
C ARG A 348 16.66 -20.88 19.41
N LEU A 349 15.68 -20.13 18.92
CA LEU A 349 14.27 -20.56 18.89
C LEU A 349 13.93 -21.40 17.65
N LEU A 350 14.91 -21.63 16.78
CA LEU A 350 14.76 -22.49 15.63
C LEU A 350 15.40 -23.84 15.89
N TRP A 351 14.65 -24.90 15.58
CA TRP A 351 15.20 -26.23 15.47
C TRP A 351 15.44 -26.58 14.01
N PHE A 352 16.56 -27.24 13.69
CA PHE A 352 16.93 -27.59 12.32
C PHE A 352 17.04 -29.11 12.18
N ALA A 353 16.40 -29.66 11.15
CA ALA A 353 16.49 -31.08 10.86
C ALA A 353 17.95 -31.49 10.51
N PRO A 354 18.38 -32.72 10.85
CA PRO A 354 19.77 -33.16 10.63
C PRO A 354 20.20 -33.13 9.16
N ASP A 355 19.28 -33.46 8.26
CA ASP A 355 19.44 -33.55 6.81
C ASP A 355 19.33 -32.21 6.07
N LEU A 356 18.99 -31.13 6.79
CA LEU A 356 18.69 -29.82 6.19
C LEU A 356 19.86 -29.25 5.36
N LEU A 357 21.09 -29.44 5.83
CA LEU A 357 22.28 -28.93 5.13
C LEU A 357 22.53 -29.70 3.83
N ASP A 358 22.29 -31.01 3.82
CA ASP A 358 22.46 -31.83 2.62
C ASP A 358 21.40 -31.50 1.57
N ASP A 359 20.17 -31.21 1.99
CA ASP A 359 19.13 -30.68 1.11
C ASP A 359 19.52 -29.30 0.54
N ALA A 360 20.07 -28.41 1.37
CA ALA A 360 20.46 -27.07 0.94
C ALA A 360 21.61 -27.10 -0.09
N ARG A 361 22.56 -28.03 0.07
CA ARG A 361 23.68 -28.23 -0.86
C ARG A 361 23.27 -28.67 -2.27
N GLN A 362 22.03 -29.15 -2.45
CA GLN A 362 21.48 -29.42 -3.79
C GLN A 362 21.16 -28.13 -4.56
N LEU A 363 21.15 -26.97 -3.89
CA LEU A 363 20.91 -25.67 -4.50
C LEU A 363 22.22 -24.96 -4.83
N PRO A 364 22.32 -24.25 -5.98
CA PRO A 364 23.43 -23.33 -6.19
C PRO A 364 23.46 -22.25 -5.10
N ALA A 365 24.67 -21.94 -4.61
CA ALA A 365 24.92 -20.93 -3.59
C ALA A 365 24.79 -19.50 -4.15
N ARG A 366 23.60 -19.15 -4.64
CA ARG A 366 23.32 -17.82 -5.16
C ARG A 366 23.12 -16.84 -4.03
N ARG A 367 23.78 -15.68 -4.13
CA ARG A 367 23.79 -14.66 -3.08
C ARG A 367 22.40 -14.15 -2.70
N ASP A 368 21.50 -14.02 -3.66
CA ASP A 368 20.11 -13.61 -3.43
C ASP A 368 19.33 -14.67 -2.62
N TRP A 369 19.54 -15.95 -2.89
CA TRP A 369 18.90 -17.04 -2.15
C TRP A 369 19.45 -17.22 -0.74
N LEU A 370 20.77 -17.09 -0.58
CA LEU A 370 21.42 -17.12 0.74
C LEU A 370 20.89 -15.97 1.62
N SER A 371 20.82 -14.75 1.07
CA SER A 371 20.30 -13.58 1.78
C SER A 371 18.81 -13.72 2.12
N THR A 372 18.00 -14.22 1.19
CA THR A 372 16.57 -14.44 1.41
C THR A 372 16.31 -15.50 2.47
N THR A 373 17.13 -16.57 2.47
CA THR A 373 17.06 -17.63 3.48
C THR A 373 17.39 -17.11 4.85
N TRP A 374 18.50 -16.36 5.00
CA TRP A 374 18.86 -15.74 6.27
C TRP A 374 17.74 -14.85 6.83
N ASN A 375 17.19 -13.95 6.00
CA ASN A 375 16.09 -13.09 6.42
C ASN A 375 14.85 -13.89 6.82
N THR A 376 14.56 -14.98 6.11
CA THR A 376 13.45 -15.88 6.43
C THR A 376 13.66 -16.53 7.79
N LEU A 377 14.85 -17.09 8.06
CA LEU A 377 15.17 -17.69 9.34
C LEU A 377 15.06 -16.68 10.48
N CYS A 378 15.60 -15.48 10.29
CA CYS A 378 15.47 -14.42 11.29
C CYS A 378 14.01 -14.04 11.56
N ALA A 379 13.19 -13.88 10.52
CA ALA A 379 11.76 -13.57 10.69
C ALA A 379 11.00 -14.69 11.41
N LEU A 380 11.36 -15.96 11.17
CA LEU A 380 10.79 -17.11 11.88
C LEU A 380 11.21 -17.13 13.36
N SER A 381 12.45 -16.75 13.66
CA SER A 381 12.95 -16.63 15.04
C SER A 381 12.23 -15.49 15.79
N ASP A 382 12.10 -14.32 15.15
CA ASP A 382 11.38 -13.17 15.73
C ASP A 382 9.89 -13.49 15.95
N TYR A 383 9.28 -14.23 15.02
CA TYR A 383 7.93 -14.77 15.18
C TYR A 383 7.82 -15.69 16.40
N ALA A 384 8.76 -16.64 16.57
CA ALA A 384 8.78 -17.53 17.73
C ALA A 384 8.90 -16.74 19.03
N HIS A 385 9.77 -15.72 19.07
CA HIS A 385 9.90 -14.80 20.20
C HIS A 385 8.58 -14.08 20.50
N ALA A 386 7.98 -13.44 19.49
CA ALA A 386 6.73 -12.70 19.64
C ALA A 386 5.59 -13.61 20.16
N LYS A 387 5.55 -14.86 19.71
CA LYS A 387 4.56 -15.84 20.16
C LYS A 387 4.76 -16.26 21.62
N ILE A 388 6.00 -16.45 22.07
CA ILE A 388 6.32 -16.73 23.48
C ILE A 388 5.89 -15.53 24.35
N THR A 389 6.29 -14.32 23.96
CA THR A 389 5.94 -13.09 24.68
C THR A 389 4.42 -12.90 24.77
N ALA A 390 3.70 -13.10 23.66
CA ALA A 390 2.23 -13.02 23.63
C ALA A 390 1.55 -14.10 24.48
N SER A 391 2.16 -15.28 24.62
CA SER A 391 1.64 -16.36 25.47
C SER A 391 1.74 -16.01 26.98
N THR A 392 2.69 -15.14 27.34
CA THR A 392 2.88 -14.65 28.71
C THR A 392 2.14 -13.36 29.04
N ALA A 393 1.64 -12.64 28.02
CA ALA A 393 0.88 -11.41 28.18
C ALA A 393 -0.61 -11.67 28.48
N THR A 394 -1.25 -10.75 29.20
CA THR A 394 -2.69 -10.80 29.51
C THR A 394 -3.57 -10.63 28.27
N ASP A 395 -3.03 -10.01 27.22
CA ASP A 395 -3.66 -9.89 25.90
C ASP A 395 -3.07 -10.93 24.93
N ARG A 396 -3.78 -12.06 24.78
CA ARG A 396 -3.35 -13.22 24.00
C ARG A 396 -3.63 -13.11 22.50
N THR A 397 -4.13 -11.98 22.03
CA THR A 397 -4.73 -11.89 20.68
C THR A 397 -3.77 -11.48 19.56
N ALA A 398 -2.59 -10.94 19.88
CA ALA A 398 -1.75 -10.26 18.88
C ALA A 398 -1.03 -11.17 17.86
N VAL A 399 -0.66 -12.42 18.20
CA VAL A 399 0.22 -13.26 17.35
C VAL A 399 -0.25 -14.71 17.26
N ARG A 400 -1.34 -14.97 16.52
CA ARG A 400 -1.95 -16.32 16.41
C ARG A 400 -1.19 -17.29 15.50
N ASN A 401 -0.61 -16.80 14.40
CA ASN A 401 0.13 -17.58 13.41
C ASN A 401 1.14 -16.68 12.68
N LEU A 402 2.08 -17.28 11.92
CA LEU A 402 3.08 -16.51 11.19
C LEU A 402 2.48 -15.50 10.20
N ARG A 403 1.35 -15.81 9.57
CA ARG A 403 0.67 -14.88 8.65
C ARG A 403 0.24 -13.61 9.38
N ALA A 404 -0.41 -13.75 10.54
CA ALA A 404 -0.83 -12.63 11.37
C ALA A 404 0.36 -11.80 11.86
N TYR A 405 1.47 -12.45 12.23
CA TYR A 405 2.72 -11.76 12.58
C TYR A 405 3.26 -10.91 11.42
N LEU A 406 3.33 -11.48 10.22
CA LEU A 406 3.86 -10.78 9.04
C LEU A 406 2.96 -9.61 8.61
N ASP A 407 1.65 -9.73 8.80
CA ASP A 407 0.65 -8.73 8.40
C ASP A 407 0.38 -7.65 9.49
N ALA A 408 0.76 -7.87 10.76
CA ALA A 408 0.48 -6.92 11.87
C ALA A 408 1.31 -5.64 11.77
N VAL A 409 0.77 -4.43 11.95
CA VAL A 409 1.56 -3.19 11.79
C VAL A 409 2.48 -2.90 13.00
N ASP A 410 2.08 -3.35 14.19
CA ASP A 410 2.63 -2.87 15.47
C ASP A 410 3.53 -3.90 16.20
N VAL A 411 3.96 -4.95 15.49
CA VAL A 411 4.84 -5.98 16.05
C VAL A 411 6.27 -5.74 15.59
N ASP A 412 7.17 -5.50 16.54
CA ASP A 412 8.60 -5.37 16.30
C ASP A 412 9.20 -6.69 15.80
N GLY A 413 10.09 -6.62 14.80
CA GLY A 413 10.82 -7.78 14.28
C GLY A 413 11.03 -7.76 12.77
N ARG A 414 11.87 -8.68 12.28
CA ARG A 414 12.15 -8.88 10.86
C ARG A 414 10.94 -9.50 10.16
N ARG A 415 10.76 -9.13 8.90
CA ARG A 415 9.61 -9.52 8.08
C ARG A 415 10.05 -9.99 6.71
N ILE A 416 9.39 -11.05 6.24
CA ILE A 416 9.38 -11.46 4.84
C ILE A 416 8.04 -11.11 4.21
N SER A 417 7.98 -11.07 2.88
CA SER A 417 6.70 -10.82 2.20
C SER A 417 5.72 -11.96 2.51
N SER A 418 4.50 -11.61 2.95
CA SER A 418 3.47 -12.61 3.21
C SER A 418 3.04 -13.37 1.94
N ALA A 419 3.36 -12.85 0.74
CA ALA A 419 3.19 -13.56 -0.53
C ALA A 419 4.20 -14.71 -0.74
N GLN A 420 5.34 -14.70 -0.04
CA GLN A 420 6.31 -15.80 -0.06
C GLN A 420 5.87 -16.97 0.81
N LEU A 421 5.02 -16.72 1.81
CA LEU A 421 4.53 -17.73 2.73
C LEU A 421 3.38 -18.52 2.09
N VAL A 422 3.55 -19.84 2.04
CA VAL A 422 2.50 -20.81 1.75
C VAL A 422 2.16 -21.52 3.06
N PRO A 423 1.00 -21.25 3.67
CA PRO A 423 0.69 -21.71 5.03
C PRO A 423 0.40 -23.21 5.11
N ALA A 424 0.05 -23.86 3.99
CA ALA A 424 -0.20 -25.30 3.94
C ALA A 424 0.00 -25.85 2.52
N GLU A 425 0.35 -27.15 2.45
CA GLU A 425 0.40 -27.92 1.21
C GLU A 425 -0.99 -28.23 0.65
N SER A 426 -1.05 -28.50 -0.66
CA SER A 426 -2.31 -28.85 -1.32
C SER A 426 -2.88 -30.19 -0.83
N ARG A 427 -4.22 -30.30 -0.75
CA ARG A 427 -4.89 -31.56 -0.37
C ARG A 427 -4.52 -32.74 -1.27
N SER A 428 -4.21 -32.51 -2.54
CA SER A 428 -3.80 -33.54 -3.48
C SER A 428 -2.42 -34.13 -3.16
N VAL A 429 -1.51 -33.33 -2.61
CA VAL A 429 -0.21 -33.79 -2.08
C VAL A 429 -0.41 -34.54 -0.76
N LEU A 430 -1.20 -33.99 0.16
CA LEU A 430 -1.41 -34.58 1.49
C LEU A 430 -2.13 -35.94 1.46
N ASN A 431 -3.05 -36.13 0.50
CA ASN A 431 -3.79 -37.38 0.34
C ASN A 431 -3.04 -38.43 -0.49
N ASN A 432 -1.84 -38.12 -0.99
CA ASN A 432 -1.01 -39.07 -1.74
C ASN A 432 0.22 -39.47 -0.91
N PRO A 433 0.28 -40.70 -0.37
CA PRO A 433 1.40 -41.16 0.46
C PRO A 433 2.78 -40.98 -0.20
N SER A 434 2.88 -41.18 -1.52
CA SER A 434 4.17 -41.05 -2.22
C SER A 434 4.67 -39.61 -2.33
N LEU A 435 3.77 -38.63 -2.34
CA LEU A 435 4.14 -37.21 -2.35
C LEU A 435 4.28 -36.66 -0.93
N ARG A 436 3.45 -37.15 -0.01
CA ARG A 436 3.46 -36.79 1.41
C ARG A 436 4.78 -37.16 2.09
N ARG A 437 5.34 -38.34 1.81
CA ARG A 437 6.61 -38.81 2.42
C ARG A 437 7.77 -37.82 2.28
N HIS A 438 7.79 -37.00 1.21
CA HIS A 438 8.85 -36.00 1.00
C HIS A 438 8.80 -34.84 2.00
N ARG A 439 7.66 -34.66 2.68
CA ARG A 439 7.38 -33.62 3.69
C ARG A 439 7.38 -34.19 5.11
N GLU A 440 7.53 -35.50 5.26
CA GLU A 440 7.68 -36.17 6.54
C GLU A 440 9.17 -36.19 6.87
N ARG A 441 9.56 -35.42 7.89
CA ARG A 441 10.95 -35.21 8.29
C ARG A 441 11.10 -35.42 9.80
N PRO A 442 12.31 -35.72 10.30
CA PRO A 442 12.53 -35.89 11.73
C PRO A 442 12.00 -34.69 12.52
N ALA A 443 11.32 -34.94 13.64
CA ALA A 443 10.90 -33.91 14.57
C ALA A 443 12.00 -33.64 15.60
N PRO A 444 11.95 -32.51 16.34
CA PRO A 444 12.82 -32.29 17.48
C PRO A 444 12.75 -33.45 18.49
N PRO A 445 13.86 -33.77 19.19
CA PRO A 445 13.87 -34.82 20.20
C PRO A 445 12.80 -34.64 21.30
N SER A 446 12.44 -33.40 21.61
CA SER A 446 11.37 -33.05 22.57
C SER A 446 9.97 -33.49 22.12
N PHE A 447 9.74 -33.64 20.82
CA PHE A 447 8.47 -34.09 20.24
C PHE A 447 8.50 -35.58 19.87
N GLY A 448 9.66 -36.10 19.47
CA GLY A 448 9.88 -37.50 19.10
C GLY A 448 9.33 -37.86 17.70
N GLY A 449 9.99 -38.82 17.05
CA GLY A 449 9.54 -39.39 15.77
C GLY A 449 9.64 -38.43 14.57
N THR A 450 8.59 -38.40 13.76
CA THR A 450 8.54 -37.71 12.47
C THR A 450 7.39 -36.71 12.46
N ALA A 451 7.63 -35.50 11.96
CA ALA A 451 6.63 -34.46 11.78
C ALA A 451 6.35 -34.19 10.30
N LEU A 452 5.15 -33.67 10.01
CA LEU A 452 4.73 -33.32 8.65
C LEU A 452 4.88 -31.81 8.43
N TYR A 453 5.84 -31.44 7.60
CA TYR A 453 6.18 -30.05 7.31
C TYR A 453 5.40 -29.59 6.08
N THR A 454 4.36 -28.78 6.28
CA THR A 454 3.44 -28.36 5.20
C THR A 454 3.48 -26.87 4.92
N ALA A 455 3.81 -26.06 5.93
CA ALA A 455 4.03 -24.64 5.74
C ALA A 455 5.42 -24.44 5.12
N HIS A 456 5.53 -23.54 4.15
CA HIS A 456 6.80 -23.25 3.52
C HIS A 456 6.92 -21.84 2.97
N VAL A 457 8.15 -21.39 2.81
CA VAL A 457 8.50 -20.08 2.27
C VAL A 457 9.19 -20.24 0.91
N ARG A 458 8.79 -19.40 -0.05
CA ARG A 458 9.42 -19.27 -1.36
C ARG A 458 10.72 -18.49 -1.25
N ILE A 459 11.85 -19.18 -1.35
CA ILE A 459 13.19 -18.55 -1.31
C ILE A 459 13.57 -17.96 -2.67
N GLY A 460 13.15 -18.59 -3.76
CA GLY A 460 13.48 -18.16 -5.11
C GLY A 460 12.40 -18.52 -6.12
N GLN A 461 12.30 -17.71 -7.18
CA GLN A 461 11.30 -17.86 -8.24
C GLN A 461 11.84 -18.59 -9.48
N SER A 462 13.16 -18.74 -9.61
CA SER A 462 13.79 -19.48 -10.72
C SER A 462 14.07 -20.93 -10.33
N ALA A 463 14.06 -21.82 -11.32
CA ALA A 463 14.43 -23.22 -11.15
C ALA A 463 15.75 -23.37 -10.37
N PRO A 464 15.84 -24.28 -9.39
CA PRO A 464 14.88 -25.33 -9.05
C PRO A 464 13.76 -24.90 -8.07
N HIS A 465 13.46 -23.60 -8.00
CA HIS A 465 12.41 -22.97 -7.18
C HIS A 465 12.56 -23.27 -5.69
N PRO A 466 13.66 -22.82 -5.06
CA PRO A 466 14.01 -23.23 -3.70
C PRO A 466 12.93 -22.87 -2.68
N ARG A 467 12.64 -23.82 -1.79
CA ARG A 467 11.64 -23.72 -0.72
C ARG A 467 12.25 -24.08 0.61
N LEU A 468 11.80 -23.37 1.65
CA LEU A 468 12.10 -23.67 3.05
C LEU A 468 10.81 -24.13 3.72
N TYR A 469 10.76 -25.37 4.22
CA TYR A 469 9.60 -25.91 4.91
C TYR A 469 9.80 -25.90 6.42
N PHE A 470 8.74 -25.55 7.13
CA PHE A 470 8.75 -25.45 8.58
C PHE A 470 7.44 -25.97 9.20
N VAL A 471 7.48 -26.22 10.50
CA VAL A 471 6.32 -26.56 11.32
C VAL A 471 6.49 -25.93 12.70
N GLU A 472 5.38 -25.59 13.35
CA GLU A 472 5.38 -25.10 14.73
C GLU A 472 5.08 -26.27 15.67
N LEU A 473 5.99 -26.57 16.60
CA LEU A 473 5.85 -27.65 17.58
C LEU A 473 6.26 -27.13 18.95
N GLY A 474 5.39 -27.29 19.96
CA GLY A 474 5.73 -26.94 21.35
C GLY A 474 6.09 -25.47 21.60
N GLY A 475 5.77 -24.54 20.68
CA GLY A 475 6.16 -23.13 20.76
C GLY A 475 7.44 -22.78 20.00
N GLU A 476 8.18 -23.78 19.52
CA GLU A 476 9.36 -23.63 18.66
C GLU A 476 8.98 -23.69 17.18
N VAL A 477 9.81 -23.08 16.33
CA VAL A 477 9.70 -23.22 14.87
C VAL A 477 10.76 -24.19 14.40
N CYS A 478 10.31 -25.30 13.81
CA CYS A 478 11.15 -26.37 13.34
C CYS A 478 11.32 -26.26 11.83
N ILE A 479 12.55 -26.27 11.32
CA ILE A 479 12.89 -26.22 9.90
C ILE A 479 13.24 -27.63 9.42
N GLY A 480 12.39 -28.19 8.57
CA GLY A 480 12.49 -29.59 8.14
C GLY A 480 13.13 -29.79 6.78
N TYR A 481 13.14 -28.76 5.93
CA TYR A 481 13.68 -28.86 4.58
C TYR A 481 14.05 -27.48 4.03
N LEU A 482 15.17 -27.42 3.31
CA LEU A 482 15.61 -26.27 2.53
C LEU A 482 16.25 -26.83 1.27
N GLY A 483 15.60 -26.71 0.12
CA GLY A 483 16.08 -27.36 -1.09
C GLY A 483 15.22 -27.04 -2.31
N PRO A 484 15.45 -27.75 -3.44
CA PRO A 484 14.60 -27.71 -4.63
C PRO A 484 13.11 -27.87 -4.31
N HIS A 485 12.25 -27.43 -5.22
CA HIS A 485 10.82 -27.66 -5.08
C HIS A 485 10.51 -29.17 -4.99
N LEU A 486 9.86 -29.59 -3.90
CA LEU A 486 9.53 -30.99 -3.69
C LEU A 486 8.50 -31.47 -4.73
N PRO A 487 8.55 -32.75 -5.14
CA PRO A 487 7.62 -33.29 -6.13
C PRO A 487 6.15 -33.03 -5.78
N ASN A 488 5.37 -32.69 -6.80
CA ASN A 488 3.92 -32.58 -6.77
C ASN A 488 3.34 -33.16 -8.08
N ARG A 489 2.01 -33.11 -8.27
CA ARG A 489 1.38 -33.65 -9.50
C ARG A 489 1.64 -32.84 -10.78
N LEU A 490 2.21 -31.64 -10.67
CA LEU A 490 2.47 -30.71 -11.77
C LEU A 490 3.95 -30.69 -12.18
N THR A 491 4.85 -31.24 -11.36
CA THR A 491 6.30 -31.19 -11.55
C THR A 491 6.96 -32.57 -11.57
N THR A 492 6.18 -33.65 -11.75
CA THR A 492 6.68 -35.03 -11.95
C THR A 492 6.76 -35.39 -13.41
#